data_AF-A0A7X8C093-F1
#
_entry.id   AF-A0A7X8C093-F1
#
_cell.length_a   1.000
_cell.length_b   1.000
_cell.length_c   1.000
_cell.angle_alpha   90.00
_cell.angle_beta   90.00
_cell.angle_gamma   90.00
#
_symmetry.space_group_name_H-M   'P 1'
#
loop_
_entity.id
_entity.type
_entity.pdbx_description
1 polymer ?
#
loop_
_entity_poly.entity_id
_entity_poly.type
_entity_poly.pdbx_seq_one_letter_code
_entity_poly.pdbx_strand_id
1 'polypeptide(L)'
;MNVTKEYITELKYNGGSDIAKLIATQRDVKSINYILENLGQLPSNFQSDFLYKLLEHNHSQVRLNAVKNIGKLKTNVDIKKLFSLYQHETDTGVRREIVSAIGRQRQDKNKSLLYDFLNDSDPKIICQAIRGLLVFENDKEVEKHLRPLVNHENEIVRTIIYKEFFAKEKNKKTALPHAETYEFLKNIVVNADVLEALKYVPDESVHLTFTSPPYYNARDYSIYPSYQAYLEFLDKVFQETHRITKEGRFLIVNTSPIIIPRVSRSHSSKRYGIPFDLHPYLVKNGWEFIDDIIWLKPEASVKNRIGGFMQHRKPLAYKPNSVTEYLMVYRKSTEKLLDWNIRSYDTNTVEESKVADGYETTNVWKIDPCFDKVHSAIFPVELCKRVIQYYSYKGDLVFDPFGGSGTVGRTAKALDRLFFLTEQEPKYFEYMQSKQKEQSIFKERRTKFLTLEQFRCRSAKNFGRIVLKCTINYY
;
A
#
# COMPACT_ATOMS: atom_id res chain seq x y z
N MET A 1 -44.53 -17.79 -8.57
CA MET A 1 -43.41 -18.30 -9.39
C MET A 1 -42.15 -17.57 -8.94
N ASN A 2 -41.07 -18.30 -8.64
CA ASN A 2 -39.77 -17.66 -8.45
C ASN A 2 -39.33 -17.12 -9.81
N VAL A 3 -39.20 -15.81 -9.93
CA VAL A 3 -38.72 -15.16 -11.15
C VAL A 3 -37.26 -15.58 -11.37
N THR A 4 -36.96 -16.23 -12.49
CA THR A 4 -35.59 -16.64 -12.85
C THR A 4 -34.97 -15.66 -13.84
N LYS A 5 -33.64 -15.70 -13.97
CA LYS A 5 -32.88 -14.86 -14.90
C LYS A 5 -33.21 -15.17 -16.36
N GLU A 6 -33.44 -16.45 -16.67
CA GLU A 6 -33.84 -16.94 -17.99
C GLU A 6 -35.20 -16.35 -18.37
N TYR A 7 -36.16 -16.38 -17.44
CA TYR A 7 -37.50 -15.83 -17.65
C TYR A 7 -37.48 -14.31 -17.87
N ILE A 8 -36.68 -13.56 -17.10
CA ILE A 8 -36.48 -12.12 -17.33
C ILE A 8 -35.88 -11.85 -18.71
N THR A 9 -34.94 -12.69 -19.14
CA THR A 9 -34.28 -12.56 -20.45
C THR A 9 -35.27 -12.80 -21.58
N GLU A 10 -36.12 -13.82 -21.47
CA GLU A 10 -37.17 -14.13 -22.45
C GLU A 10 -38.17 -12.96 -22.59
N LEU A 11 -38.73 -12.49 -21.48
CA LEU A 11 -39.69 -11.38 -21.46
C LEU A 11 -39.12 -10.07 -22.04
N LYS A 12 -37.83 -9.83 -21.85
CA LYS A 12 -37.16 -8.63 -22.37
C LYS A 12 -37.18 -8.56 -23.91
N TYR A 13 -37.09 -9.70 -24.60
CA TYR A 13 -37.06 -9.75 -26.07
C TYR A 13 -38.45 -9.84 -26.70
N ASN A 14 -39.48 -10.22 -25.94
CA ASN A 14 -40.88 -10.31 -26.40
C ASN A 14 -41.67 -8.99 -26.33
N GLY A 15 -40.99 -7.85 -26.11
CA GLY A 15 -41.59 -6.52 -26.03
C GLY A 15 -41.73 -6.05 -24.58
N GLY A 16 -41.08 -4.92 -24.24
CA GLY A 16 -40.90 -4.45 -22.85
C GLY A 16 -42.17 -4.25 -22.01
N SER A 17 -43.36 -4.32 -22.60
CA SER A 17 -44.64 -4.36 -21.87
C SER A 17 -44.72 -5.49 -20.85
N ASP A 18 -44.07 -6.63 -21.11
CA ASP A 18 -44.20 -7.79 -20.23
C ASP A 18 -43.29 -7.71 -19.00
N ILE A 19 -42.16 -7.02 -19.11
CA ILE A 19 -41.33 -6.66 -17.95
C ILE A 19 -42.08 -5.67 -17.05
N ALA A 20 -42.73 -4.66 -17.65
CA ALA A 20 -43.52 -3.70 -16.89
C ALA A 20 -44.67 -4.38 -16.13
N LYS A 21 -45.38 -5.32 -16.78
CA LYS A 21 -46.41 -6.15 -16.12
C LYS A 21 -45.81 -7.00 -15.01
N LEU A 22 -44.69 -7.67 -15.27
CA LEU A 22 -44.03 -8.52 -14.27
C LEU A 22 -43.68 -7.71 -13.01
N ILE A 23 -43.10 -6.52 -13.16
CA ILE A 23 -42.78 -5.64 -12.03
C ILE A 23 -44.05 -5.21 -11.29
N ALA A 24 -45.10 -4.83 -12.02
CA ALA A 24 -46.38 -4.42 -11.40
C ALA A 24 -47.06 -5.53 -10.59
N THR A 25 -46.76 -6.81 -10.87
CA THR A 25 -47.27 -7.95 -10.08
C THR A 25 -46.46 -8.26 -8.82
N GLN A 26 -45.25 -7.67 -8.67
CA GLN A 26 -44.41 -7.92 -7.50
C GLN A 26 -44.87 -7.05 -6.31
N ARG A 27 -44.95 -7.66 -5.12
CA ARG A 27 -45.36 -6.98 -3.89
C ARG A 27 -44.19 -6.58 -3.00
N ASP A 28 -43.01 -7.14 -3.23
CA ASP A 28 -41.83 -6.92 -2.41
C ASP A 28 -40.69 -6.27 -3.20
N VAL A 29 -39.93 -5.44 -2.49
CA VAL A 29 -38.81 -4.67 -3.06
C VAL A 29 -37.68 -5.56 -3.55
N LYS A 30 -37.48 -6.73 -2.92
CA LYS A 30 -36.39 -7.66 -3.26
C LYS A 30 -36.62 -8.25 -4.65
N SER A 31 -37.85 -8.67 -4.96
CA SER A 31 -38.23 -9.18 -6.28
C SER A 31 -38.12 -8.12 -7.37
N ILE A 32 -38.54 -6.88 -7.09
CA ILE A 32 -38.40 -5.76 -8.03
C ILE A 32 -36.91 -5.51 -8.34
N ASN A 33 -36.06 -5.43 -7.31
CA ASN A 33 -34.62 -5.24 -7.50
C ASN A 33 -33.97 -6.39 -8.24
N TYR A 34 -34.34 -7.64 -7.91
CA TYR A 34 -33.85 -8.82 -8.61
C TYR A 34 -34.15 -8.75 -10.11
N ILE A 35 -35.36 -8.32 -10.50
CA ILE A 35 -35.72 -8.14 -11.91
C ILE A 35 -34.84 -7.08 -12.56
N LEU A 36 -34.75 -5.89 -11.96
CA LEU A 36 -34.02 -4.75 -12.53
C LEU A 36 -32.51 -5.02 -12.67
N GLU A 37 -31.92 -5.73 -11.72
CA GLU A 37 -30.50 -6.12 -11.74
C GLU A 37 -30.19 -7.12 -12.86
N ASN A 38 -31.17 -7.95 -13.22
CA ASN A 38 -31.01 -9.02 -14.20
C ASN A 38 -31.47 -8.67 -15.62
N LEU A 39 -31.87 -7.42 -15.90
CA LEU A 39 -32.24 -7.00 -17.27
C LEU A 39 -31.07 -7.08 -18.28
N GLY A 40 -29.81 -6.97 -17.80
CA GLY A 40 -28.63 -7.04 -18.67
C GLY A 40 -28.60 -5.91 -19.72
N GLN A 41 -28.21 -6.24 -20.96
CA GLN A 41 -28.27 -5.34 -22.12
C GLN A 41 -29.70 -5.23 -22.65
N LEU A 42 -30.14 -4.00 -22.95
CA LEU A 42 -31.48 -3.71 -23.43
C LEU A 42 -31.53 -3.67 -24.97
N PRO A 43 -32.55 -4.27 -25.61
CA PRO A 43 -32.73 -4.17 -27.07
C PRO A 43 -33.14 -2.75 -27.49
N SER A 44 -32.92 -2.39 -28.76
CA SER A 44 -33.18 -1.02 -29.26
C SER A 44 -34.66 -0.62 -29.22
N ASN A 45 -35.57 -1.58 -29.29
CA ASN A 45 -37.03 -1.39 -29.22
C ASN A 45 -37.59 -1.60 -27.79
N PHE A 46 -36.74 -1.59 -26.76
CA PHE A 46 -37.17 -1.80 -25.39
C PHE A 46 -38.12 -0.69 -24.90
N GLN A 47 -39.32 -1.06 -24.44
CA GLN A 47 -40.26 -0.11 -23.86
C GLN A 47 -39.84 0.27 -22.43
N SER A 48 -39.33 1.48 -22.25
CA SER A 48 -38.69 1.93 -21.01
C SER A 48 -39.55 2.79 -20.09
N ASP A 49 -40.80 3.10 -20.46
CA ASP A 49 -41.63 4.08 -19.73
C ASP A 49 -41.83 3.72 -18.25
N PHE A 50 -41.91 2.43 -17.94
CA PHE A 50 -42.03 1.94 -16.57
C PHE A 50 -40.79 2.28 -15.72
N LEU A 51 -39.59 2.36 -16.31
CA LEU A 51 -38.37 2.73 -15.58
C LEU A 51 -38.46 4.16 -15.04
N TYR A 52 -39.08 5.07 -15.79
CA TYR A 52 -39.28 6.45 -15.34
C TYR A 52 -40.30 6.54 -14.21
N LYS A 53 -41.31 5.67 -14.18
CA LYS A 53 -42.26 5.59 -13.04
C LYS A 53 -41.56 5.10 -11.77
N LEU A 54 -40.58 4.21 -11.91
CA LEU A 54 -39.80 3.69 -10.78
C LEU A 54 -38.84 4.72 -10.18
N LEU A 55 -38.63 5.88 -10.81
CA LEU A 55 -37.86 6.98 -10.24
C LEU A 55 -38.53 7.61 -9.02
N GLU A 56 -39.85 7.49 -8.88
CA GLU A 56 -40.62 8.01 -7.74
C GLU A 56 -40.80 6.96 -6.63
N HIS A 57 -40.18 5.78 -6.77
CA HIS A 57 -40.35 4.70 -5.82
C HIS A 57 -39.72 5.03 -4.45
N ASN A 58 -40.39 4.71 -3.34
CA ASN A 58 -39.95 5.06 -1.98
C ASN A 58 -38.57 4.50 -1.60
N HIS A 59 -38.20 3.34 -2.15
CA HIS A 59 -36.94 2.66 -1.85
C HIS A 59 -35.80 3.09 -2.80
N SER A 60 -34.69 3.60 -2.26
CA SER A 60 -33.56 4.13 -3.05
C SER A 60 -32.93 3.10 -3.96
N GLN A 61 -32.76 1.85 -3.51
CA GLN A 61 -32.23 0.76 -4.37
C GLN A 61 -33.06 0.54 -5.65
N VAL A 62 -34.39 0.69 -5.59
CA VAL A 62 -35.25 0.55 -6.78
C VAL A 62 -35.00 1.72 -7.74
N ARG A 63 -34.95 2.95 -7.21
CA ARG A 63 -34.61 4.14 -8.01
C ARG A 63 -33.22 4.01 -8.63
N LEU A 64 -32.22 3.57 -7.87
CA LEU A 64 -30.86 3.32 -8.33
C LEU A 64 -30.84 2.33 -9.49
N ASN A 65 -31.51 1.19 -9.33
CA ASN A 65 -31.59 0.16 -10.37
C ASN A 65 -32.41 0.63 -11.59
N ALA A 66 -33.43 1.48 -11.41
CA ALA A 66 -34.16 2.11 -12.50
C ALA A 66 -33.26 3.06 -13.30
N VAL A 67 -32.54 3.98 -12.63
CA VAL A 67 -31.59 4.91 -13.25
C VAL A 67 -30.48 4.15 -13.98
N LYS A 68 -29.93 3.07 -13.39
CA LYS A 68 -28.96 2.19 -14.06
C LYS A 68 -29.48 1.72 -15.41
N ASN A 69 -30.71 1.21 -15.45
CA ASN A 69 -31.32 0.68 -16.67
C ASN A 69 -31.70 1.77 -17.66
N ILE A 70 -32.16 2.95 -17.22
CA ILE A 70 -32.37 4.11 -18.08
C ILE A 70 -31.05 4.51 -18.77
N GLY A 71 -29.95 4.54 -18.03
CA GLY A 71 -28.63 4.84 -18.59
C GLY A 71 -28.05 3.78 -19.53
N LYS A 72 -28.73 2.65 -19.75
CA LYS A 72 -28.38 1.64 -20.78
C LYS A 72 -29.15 1.84 -22.09
N LEU A 73 -30.20 2.67 -22.10
CA LEU A 73 -30.98 2.96 -23.28
C LEU A 73 -30.10 3.70 -24.31
N LYS A 74 -30.24 3.33 -25.58
CA LYS A 74 -29.44 3.92 -26.68
C LYS A 74 -30.01 5.23 -27.19
N THR A 75 -31.32 5.42 -27.08
CA THR A 75 -32.06 6.56 -27.59
C THR A 75 -33.10 7.02 -26.58
N ASN A 76 -33.58 8.25 -26.72
CA ASN A 76 -34.72 8.81 -25.96
C ASN A 76 -34.57 8.79 -24.43
N VAL A 77 -33.35 8.98 -23.92
CA VAL A 77 -33.15 9.20 -22.48
C VAL A 77 -33.61 10.60 -22.09
N ASP A 78 -34.58 10.66 -21.17
CA ASP A 78 -35.10 11.92 -20.63
C ASP A 78 -34.17 12.45 -19.53
N ILE A 79 -33.17 13.23 -19.97
CA ILE A 79 -32.19 13.86 -19.08
C ILE A 79 -32.85 14.84 -18.11
N LYS A 80 -33.96 15.48 -18.48
CA LYS A 80 -34.67 16.43 -17.61
C LYS A 80 -35.29 15.71 -16.42
N LYS A 81 -35.90 14.55 -16.63
CA LYS A 81 -36.43 13.72 -15.53
C LYS A 81 -35.32 13.22 -14.61
N LEU A 82 -34.20 12.77 -15.17
CA LEU A 82 -33.05 12.35 -14.37
C LEU A 82 -32.50 13.50 -13.52
N PHE A 83 -32.38 14.70 -14.09
CA PHE A 83 -31.93 15.88 -13.35
C PHE A 83 -32.93 16.33 -12.29
N SER A 84 -34.24 16.30 -12.58
CA SER A 84 -35.28 16.61 -11.59
C SER A 84 -35.22 15.65 -10.39
N LEU A 85 -35.01 14.35 -10.63
CA LEU A 85 -34.77 13.40 -9.54
C LEU A 85 -33.51 13.78 -8.75
N TYR A 86 -32.40 14.11 -9.43
CA TYR A 86 -31.14 14.47 -8.77
C TYR A 86 -31.30 15.64 -7.78
N GLN A 87 -32.11 16.64 -8.10
CA GLN A 87 -32.31 17.83 -7.26
C GLN A 87 -33.02 17.54 -5.94
N HIS A 88 -33.73 16.40 -5.83
CA HIS A 88 -34.53 16.07 -4.64
C HIS A 88 -34.11 14.74 -4.00
N GLU A 89 -33.17 14.03 -4.63
CA GLU A 89 -32.64 12.76 -4.14
C GLU A 89 -31.62 12.99 -3.02
N THR A 90 -31.76 12.25 -1.92
CA THR A 90 -30.85 12.30 -0.77
C THR A 90 -29.86 11.14 -0.76
N ASP A 91 -30.17 10.04 -1.46
CA ASP A 91 -29.28 8.88 -1.57
C ASP A 91 -28.13 9.18 -2.54
N THR A 92 -26.92 9.34 -2.01
CA THR A 92 -25.68 9.54 -2.78
C THR A 92 -25.49 8.48 -3.87
N GLY A 93 -25.87 7.22 -3.63
CA GLY A 93 -25.74 6.15 -4.60
C GLY A 93 -26.59 6.38 -5.83
N VAL A 94 -27.85 6.79 -5.63
CA VAL A 94 -28.79 7.17 -6.70
C VAL A 94 -28.29 8.42 -7.42
N ARG A 95 -27.93 9.49 -6.69
CA ARG A 95 -27.39 10.74 -7.27
C ARG A 95 -26.19 10.47 -8.17
N ARG A 96 -25.24 9.66 -7.70
CA ARG A 96 -24.04 9.28 -8.47
C ARG A 96 -24.42 8.51 -9.72
N GLU A 97 -25.35 7.56 -9.61
CA GLU A 97 -25.80 6.79 -10.77
C GLU A 97 -26.53 7.66 -11.80
N ILE A 98 -27.26 8.70 -11.38
CA ILE A 98 -27.88 9.68 -12.29
C ILE A 98 -26.80 10.36 -13.13
N VAL A 99 -25.75 10.90 -12.50
CA VAL A 99 -24.62 11.52 -13.20
C VAL A 99 -23.94 10.52 -14.13
N SER A 100 -23.77 9.28 -13.69
CA SER A 100 -23.24 8.19 -14.52
C SER A 100 -24.12 7.93 -15.76
N ALA A 101 -25.43 7.81 -15.58
CA ALA A 101 -26.38 7.56 -16.65
C ALA A 101 -26.41 8.68 -17.69
N ILE A 102 -26.33 9.94 -17.25
CA ILE A 102 -26.23 11.14 -18.11
C ILE A 102 -24.91 11.12 -18.89
N GLY A 103 -23.79 10.87 -18.22
CA GLY A 103 -22.47 10.79 -18.85
C GLY A 103 -22.35 9.65 -19.87
N ARG A 104 -22.97 8.49 -19.60
CA ARG A 104 -23.00 7.34 -20.53
C ARG A 104 -23.65 7.65 -21.88
N GLN A 105 -24.48 8.69 -21.97
CA GLN A 105 -25.09 9.10 -23.24
C GLN A 105 -24.08 9.71 -24.22
N ARG A 106 -22.98 10.28 -23.73
CA ARG A 106 -21.89 10.87 -24.55
C ARG A 106 -22.40 11.89 -25.59
N GLN A 107 -23.35 12.74 -25.18
CA GLN A 107 -23.93 13.78 -26.03
C GLN A 107 -23.41 15.16 -25.59
N ASP A 108 -22.96 16.00 -26.52
CA ASP A 108 -22.41 17.33 -26.24
C ASP A 108 -23.35 18.22 -25.42
N LYS A 109 -24.66 18.14 -25.67
CA LYS A 109 -25.69 18.90 -24.93
C LYS A 109 -25.72 18.59 -23.42
N ASN A 110 -25.15 17.46 -22.99
CA ASN A 110 -25.09 17.08 -21.58
C ASN A 110 -23.88 17.69 -20.85
N LYS A 111 -22.89 18.25 -21.56
CA LYS A 111 -21.66 18.79 -20.94
C LYS A 111 -21.95 19.91 -19.94
N SER A 112 -22.84 20.84 -20.28
CA SER A 112 -23.26 21.91 -19.36
C SER A 112 -23.71 21.36 -18.02
N LEU A 113 -24.57 20.33 -18.05
CA LEU A 113 -25.06 19.71 -16.84
C LEU A 113 -23.97 18.94 -16.07
N LEU A 114 -23.04 18.30 -16.79
CA LEU A 114 -21.88 17.65 -16.17
C LEU A 114 -20.93 18.66 -15.51
N TYR A 115 -20.78 19.87 -16.05
CA TYR A 115 -20.04 20.95 -15.40
C TYR A 115 -20.71 21.41 -14.11
N ASP A 116 -22.04 21.50 -14.10
CA ASP A 116 -22.78 21.86 -12.89
C ASP A 116 -22.52 20.87 -11.74
N PHE A 117 -22.45 19.57 -12.06
CA PHE A 117 -22.14 18.52 -11.08
C PHE A 117 -20.71 18.58 -10.53
N LEU A 118 -19.78 19.32 -11.13
CA LEU A 118 -18.43 19.53 -10.57
C LEU A 118 -18.46 20.40 -9.31
N ASN A 119 -19.54 21.15 -9.08
CA ASN A 119 -19.72 22.01 -7.90
C ASN A 119 -20.48 21.31 -6.76
N ASP A 120 -20.75 20.01 -6.88
CA ASP A 120 -21.46 19.27 -5.84
C ASP A 120 -20.61 19.13 -4.57
N SER A 121 -21.23 19.12 -3.40
CA SER A 121 -20.50 18.92 -2.14
C SER A 121 -20.05 17.47 -1.92
N ASP A 122 -20.64 16.50 -2.61
CA ASP A 122 -20.27 15.09 -2.50
C ASP A 122 -19.17 14.73 -3.53
N PRO A 123 -17.95 14.40 -3.11
CA PRO A 123 -16.84 14.08 -4.00
C PRO A 123 -17.14 12.90 -4.94
N LYS A 124 -18.03 11.97 -4.56
CA LYS A 124 -18.41 10.85 -5.43
C LYS A 124 -19.16 11.32 -6.67
N ILE A 125 -19.93 12.40 -6.54
CA ILE A 125 -20.64 13.01 -7.66
C ILE A 125 -19.65 13.73 -8.57
N ILE A 126 -18.78 14.56 -7.99
CA ILE A 126 -17.72 15.27 -8.72
C ILE A 126 -16.87 14.27 -9.52
N CYS A 127 -16.38 13.20 -8.87
CA CYS A 127 -15.60 12.15 -9.54
C CYS A 127 -16.36 11.49 -10.69
N GLN A 128 -17.68 11.27 -10.54
CA GLN A 128 -18.50 10.68 -11.58
C GLN A 128 -18.76 11.65 -12.74
N ALA A 129 -18.87 12.95 -12.46
CA ALA A 129 -18.97 14.00 -13.47
C ALA A 129 -17.65 14.14 -14.26
N ILE A 130 -16.50 14.16 -13.58
CA ILE A 130 -15.16 14.11 -14.20
C ILE A 130 -15.09 12.94 -15.17
N ARG A 131 -15.46 11.73 -14.73
CA ARG A 131 -15.47 10.53 -15.59
C ARG A 131 -16.39 10.66 -16.81
N GLY A 132 -17.54 11.32 -16.66
CA GLY A 132 -18.45 11.60 -17.77
C GLY A 132 -17.86 12.59 -18.79
N LEU A 133 -17.13 13.59 -18.30
CA LEU A 133 -16.49 14.62 -19.10
C LEU A 133 -15.22 14.12 -19.81
N LEU A 134 -14.44 13.22 -19.20
CA LEU A 134 -13.22 12.67 -19.81
C LEU A 134 -13.45 11.85 -21.07
N VAL A 135 -14.70 11.48 -21.39
CA VAL A 135 -15.02 10.89 -22.70
C VAL A 135 -14.81 11.89 -23.85
N PHE A 136 -14.80 13.19 -23.54
CA PHE A 136 -14.54 14.29 -24.46
C PHE A 136 -13.11 14.83 -24.31
N GLU A 137 -12.12 13.94 -24.17
CA GLU A 137 -10.72 14.26 -23.84
C GLU A 137 -10.04 15.29 -24.75
N ASN A 138 -10.48 15.43 -26.00
CA ASN A 138 -9.91 16.39 -26.96
C ASN A 138 -10.63 17.76 -26.96
N ASP A 139 -11.63 17.96 -26.09
CA ASP A 139 -12.37 19.21 -25.98
C ASP A 139 -11.67 20.18 -25.01
N LYS A 140 -11.17 21.31 -25.54
CA LYS A 140 -10.47 22.34 -24.76
C LYS A 140 -11.34 22.98 -23.68
N GLU A 141 -12.66 23.08 -23.89
CA GLU A 141 -13.54 23.62 -22.86
C GLU A 141 -13.68 22.63 -21.70
N VAL A 142 -13.72 21.32 -21.98
CA VAL A 142 -13.71 20.29 -20.92
C VAL A 142 -12.42 20.38 -20.11
N GLU A 143 -11.28 20.47 -20.78
CA GLU A 143 -9.97 20.62 -20.13
C GLU A 143 -9.93 21.86 -19.21
N LYS A 144 -10.48 23.00 -19.67
CA LYS A 144 -10.55 24.25 -18.90
C LYS A 144 -11.35 24.12 -17.61
N HIS A 145 -12.41 23.31 -17.60
CA HIS A 145 -13.20 23.04 -16.39
C HIS A 145 -12.54 22.02 -15.47
N LEU A 146 -11.83 21.02 -16.02
CA LEU A 146 -11.25 19.94 -15.23
C LEU A 146 -9.90 20.31 -14.59
N ARG A 147 -8.99 20.99 -15.31
CA ARG A 147 -7.63 21.27 -14.81
C ARG A 147 -7.57 22.03 -13.47
N PRO A 148 -8.43 23.03 -13.19
CA PRO A 148 -8.42 23.75 -11.91
C PRO A 148 -8.68 22.85 -10.69
N LEU A 149 -9.35 21.71 -10.88
CA LEU A 149 -9.68 20.75 -9.82
C LEU A 149 -8.45 20.04 -9.23
N VAL A 150 -7.24 20.25 -9.77
CA VAL A 150 -5.98 19.84 -9.11
C VAL A 150 -5.80 20.49 -7.73
N ASN A 151 -6.45 21.63 -7.49
CA ASN A 151 -6.46 22.35 -6.22
C ASN A 151 -7.74 22.15 -5.42
N HIS A 152 -8.59 21.19 -5.80
CA HIS A 152 -9.85 20.90 -5.10
C HIS A 152 -9.60 20.49 -3.65
N GLU A 153 -10.52 20.79 -2.72
CA GLU A 153 -10.34 20.47 -1.28
C GLU A 153 -10.27 18.95 -1.00
N ASN A 154 -11.02 18.16 -1.78
CA ASN A 154 -11.01 16.70 -1.68
C ASN A 154 -9.83 16.07 -2.43
N GLU A 155 -9.08 15.23 -1.73
CA GLU A 155 -7.88 14.53 -2.20
C GLU A 155 -8.12 13.55 -3.36
N ILE A 156 -9.27 12.88 -3.40
CA ILE A 156 -9.60 11.93 -4.48
C ILE A 156 -9.77 12.68 -5.79
N VAL A 157 -10.49 13.81 -5.76
CA VAL A 157 -10.65 14.70 -6.91
C VAL A 157 -9.29 15.20 -7.41
N ARG A 158 -8.45 15.74 -6.51
CA ARG A 158 -7.09 16.18 -6.88
C ARG A 158 -6.28 15.06 -7.53
N THR A 159 -6.34 13.85 -6.97
CA THR A 159 -5.57 12.69 -7.46
C THR A 159 -5.99 12.30 -8.88
N ILE A 160 -7.29 12.24 -9.16
CA ILE A 160 -7.81 11.93 -10.51
C ILE A 160 -7.30 12.97 -11.52
N ILE A 161 -7.39 14.24 -11.17
CA ILE A 161 -7.03 15.36 -12.07
C ILE A 161 -5.51 15.43 -12.27
N TYR A 162 -4.73 15.23 -11.20
CA TYR A 162 -3.28 15.13 -11.28
C TYR A 162 -2.86 14.02 -12.25
N LYS A 163 -3.41 12.82 -12.07
CA LYS A 163 -3.12 11.66 -12.92
C LYS A 163 -3.45 11.93 -14.39
N GLU A 164 -4.60 12.54 -14.65
CA GLU A 164 -5.07 12.75 -16.02
C GLU A 164 -4.28 13.83 -16.76
N PHE A 165 -4.01 14.98 -16.12
CA PHE A 165 -3.48 16.16 -16.81
C PHE A 165 -2.01 16.48 -16.50
N PHE A 166 -1.47 15.99 -15.39
CA PHE A 166 -0.17 16.43 -14.86
C PHE A 166 0.86 15.31 -14.71
N ALA A 167 0.42 14.05 -14.62
CA ALA A 167 1.31 12.91 -14.43
C ALA A 167 2.12 12.50 -15.68
N LYS A 168 2.09 13.27 -16.78
CA LYS A 168 2.81 12.94 -18.03
C LYS A 168 4.29 12.61 -17.78
N GLU A 169 4.58 11.31 -17.99
CA GLU A 169 5.84 10.62 -18.23
C GLU A 169 7.11 11.21 -17.60
N LYS A 170 7.34 10.91 -16.31
CA LYS A 170 8.70 10.51 -15.91
C LYS A 170 8.91 9.05 -16.31
N ASN A 171 8.94 8.77 -17.61
CA ASN A 171 9.69 7.62 -18.12
C ASN A 171 11.18 7.90 -17.92
N LYS A 172 11.62 8.10 -16.66
CA LYS A 172 13.02 7.84 -16.32
C LYS A 172 13.18 6.36 -16.58
N LYS A 173 13.71 5.99 -17.75
CA LYS A 173 14.14 4.62 -18.02
C LYS A 173 15.04 4.22 -16.86
N THR A 174 14.56 3.29 -16.03
CA THR A 174 15.40 2.67 -15.01
C THR A 174 16.55 1.99 -15.73
N ALA A 175 17.76 2.07 -15.15
CA ALA A 175 18.94 1.48 -15.79
C ALA A 175 18.83 -0.06 -15.92
N LEU A 176 18.01 -0.69 -15.07
CA LEU A 176 17.73 -2.12 -15.07
C LEU A 176 16.23 -2.39 -15.22
N PRO A 177 15.84 -3.58 -15.73
CA PRO A 177 14.48 -4.08 -15.63
C PRO A 177 13.94 -4.02 -14.20
N HIS A 178 12.63 -3.88 -14.06
CA HIS A 178 12.02 -3.64 -12.74
C HIS A 178 12.24 -4.80 -11.76
N ALA A 179 12.24 -6.05 -12.22
CA ALA A 179 12.53 -7.24 -11.40
C ALA A 179 14.03 -7.48 -11.13
N GLU A 180 14.93 -6.70 -11.74
CA GLU A 180 16.37 -6.91 -11.64
C GLU A 180 17.04 -5.93 -10.66
N THR A 181 18.24 -6.32 -10.19
CA THR A 181 19.10 -5.51 -9.33
C THR A 181 20.57 -5.65 -9.72
N TYR A 182 21.40 -4.76 -9.18
CA TYR A 182 22.83 -4.71 -9.47
C TYR A 182 23.62 -5.85 -8.83
N GLU A 183 24.55 -6.43 -9.59
CA GLU A 183 25.37 -7.56 -9.15
C GLU A 183 26.22 -7.26 -7.90
N PHE A 184 26.66 -6.01 -7.71
CA PHE A 184 27.44 -5.66 -6.53
C PHE A 184 26.64 -5.59 -5.24
N LEU A 185 25.30 -5.63 -5.28
CA LEU A 185 24.42 -5.62 -4.10
C LEU A 185 23.97 -7.02 -3.66
N LYS A 186 24.19 -8.04 -4.49
CA LYS A 186 23.63 -9.39 -4.27
C LYS A 186 24.36 -10.13 -3.14
N ASN A 187 23.64 -10.40 -2.04
CA ASN A 187 24.09 -11.13 -0.85
C ASN A 187 25.31 -10.48 -0.19
N ILE A 188 25.20 -9.19 0.06
CA ILE A 188 26.27 -8.35 0.61
C ILE A 188 25.92 -7.92 2.03
N VAL A 189 26.93 -7.92 2.89
CA VAL A 189 26.93 -7.23 4.18
C VAL A 189 28.06 -6.21 4.16
N VAL A 190 27.78 -4.96 4.51
CA VAL A 190 28.78 -3.89 4.58
C VAL A 190 28.93 -3.44 6.03
N ASN A 191 30.16 -3.45 6.54
CA ASN A 191 30.48 -2.83 7.82
C ASN A 191 30.67 -1.33 7.66
N ALA A 192 29.62 -0.56 7.94
CA ALA A 192 29.63 0.90 7.87
C ALA A 192 28.36 1.50 8.47
N ASP A 193 28.41 2.81 8.74
CA ASP A 193 27.21 3.63 8.85
C ASP A 193 26.37 3.51 7.56
N VAL A 194 25.06 3.38 7.74
CA VAL A 194 24.13 3.15 6.64
C VAL A 194 24.10 4.31 5.64
N LEU A 195 24.15 5.57 6.10
CA LEU A 195 24.12 6.74 5.22
C LEU A 195 25.40 6.84 4.39
N GLU A 196 26.54 6.42 4.94
CA GLU A 196 27.80 6.33 4.18
C GLU A 196 27.75 5.24 3.10
N ALA A 197 27.17 4.08 3.41
CA ALA A 197 27.02 2.99 2.43
C ALA A 197 26.04 3.35 1.30
N LEU A 198 24.90 3.99 1.62
CA LEU A 198 23.84 4.31 0.65
C LEU A 198 24.28 5.32 -0.43
N LYS A 199 25.32 6.14 -0.18
CA LYS A 199 25.95 7.01 -1.20
C LYS A 199 26.41 6.25 -2.45
N TYR A 200 26.70 4.96 -2.32
CA TYR A 200 27.19 4.11 -3.42
C TYR A 200 26.11 3.19 -4.00
N VAL A 201 24.86 3.37 -3.59
CA VAL A 201 23.70 2.59 -4.06
C VAL A 201 22.86 3.47 -5.00
N PRO A 202 22.65 3.06 -6.26
CA PRO A 202 21.80 3.80 -7.19
C PRO A 202 20.35 3.82 -6.77
N ASP A 203 19.63 4.82 -7.28
CA ASP A 203 18.19 4.90 -7.21
C ASP A 203 17.54 3.60 -7.73
N GLU A 204 16.41 3.22 -7.12
CA GLU A 204 15.57 2.10 -7.59
C GLU A 204 16.31 0.76 -7.78
N SER A 205 17.14 0.41 -6.80
CA SER A 205 17.91 -0.84 -6.73
C SER A 205 17.25 -1.94 -5.88
N VAL A 206 16.40 -1.57 -4.92
CA VAL A 206 15.86 -2.44 -3.86
C VAL A 206 14.37 -2.73 -4.05
N HIS A 207 13.96 -3.97 -3.75
CA HIS A 207 12.57 -4.43 -3.92
C HIS A 207 11.79 -4.50 -2.61
N LEU A 208 12.47 -4.70 -1.49
CA LEU A 208 11.87 -4.76 -0.16
C LEU A 208 12.88 -4.21 0.83
N THR A 209 12.47 -3.27 1.67
CA THR A 209 13.22 -2.95 2.89
C THR A 209 12.46 -3.49 4.08
N PHE A 210 13.09 -4.32 4.91
CA PHE A 210 12.51 -4.79 6.17
C PHE A 210 13.54 -4.61 7.28
N THR A 211 13.17 -3.86 8.31
CA THR A 211 14.11 -3.45 9.35
C THR A 211 13.45 -3.16 10.69
N SER A 212 14.27 -3.14 11.74
CA SER A 212 13.91 -2.66 13.08
C SER A 212 15.03 -1.73 13.53
N PRO A 213 14.80 -0.41 13.54
CA PRO A 213 15.83 0.54 13.93
C PRO A 213 16.18 0.37 15.42
N PRO A 214 17.41 0.73 15.83
CA PRO A 214 17.79 0.78 17.24
C PRO A 214 16.85 1.72 18.00
N TYR A 215 16.15 1.21 19.03
CA TYR A 215 15.18 2.04 19.76
C TYR A 215 15.88 3.13 20.58
N TYR A 216 15.23 4.29 20.72
CA TYR A 216 15.78 5.45 21.46
C TYR A 216 16.20 5.13 22.91
N ASN A 217 15.60 4.13 23.57
CA ASN A 217 15.96 3.69 24.92
C ASN A 217 16.99 2.55 24.96
N ALA A 218 17.46 2.05 23.82
CA ALA A 218 18.46 1.00 23.72
C ALA A 218 19.88 1.59 23.93
N ARG A 219 20.21 1.84 25.21
CA ARG A 219 21.46 2.50 25.62
C ARG A 219 22.73 1.72 25.29
N ASP A 220 22.61 0.43 25.01
CA ASP A 220 23.76 -0.45 24.74
C ASP A 220 24.29 -0.31 23.30
N TYR A 221 23.57 0.40 22.41
CA TYR A 221 23.86 0.44 20.97
C TYR A 221 23.95 1.84 20.37
N SER A 222 23.21 2.82 20.91
CA SER A 222 23.18 4.16 20.32
C SER A 222 22.80 5.21 21.36
N ILE A 223 23.56 6.30 21.41
CA ILE A 223 23.26 7.46 22.28
C ILE A 223 22.78 8.59 21.38
N TYR A 224 21.50 8.94 21.51
CA TYR A 224 20.90 10.06 20.81
C TYR A 224 20.80 11.28 21.74
N PRO A 225 21.15 12.50 21.27
CA PRO A 225 21.04 13.71 22.10
C PRO A 225 19.62 14.01 22.57
N SER A 226 18.62 13.68 21.76
CA SER A 226 17.21 13.86 22.07
C SER A 226 16.33 12.91 21.26
N TYR A 227 15.07 12.76 21.64
CA TYR A 227 14.10 11.99 20.87
C TYR A 227 13.88 12.57 19.47
N GLN A 228 13.94 13.89 19.35
CA GLN A 228 13.84 14.58 18.06
C GLN A 228 15.04 14.25 17.16
N ALA A 229 16.27 14.28 17.71
CA ALA A 229 17.47 13.92 16.95
C ALA A 229 17.44 12.44 16.50
N TYR A 230 16.83 11.55 17.30
CA TYR A 230 16.58 10.17 16.91
C TYR A 230 15.62 10.07 15.70
N LEU A 231 14.49 10.78 15.73
CA LEU A 231 13.55 10.80 14.61
C LEU A 231 14.18 11.40 13.33
N GLU A 232 14.97 12.47 13.47
CA GLU A 232 15.69 13.09 12.35
C GLU A 232 16.77 12.18 11.74
N PHE A 233 17.43 11.37 12.56
CA PHE A 233 18.34 10.34 12.07
C PHE A 233 17.59 9.30 11.23
N LEU A 234 16.47 8.78 11.74
CA LEU A 234 15.65 7.83 10.99
C LEU A 234 15.07 8.45 9.71
N ASP A 235 14.63 9.70 9.75
CA ASP A 235 14.14 10.43 8.57
C ASP A 235 15.19 10.44 7.45
N LYS A 236 16.44 10.80 7.75
CA LYS A 236 17.54 10.78 6.77
C LYS A 236 17.76 9.39 6.17
N VAL A 237 17.74 8.34 7.00
CA VAL A 237 17.90 6.95 6.54
C VAL A 237 16.74 6.55 5.62
N PHE A 238 15.51 6.91 5.98
CA PHE A 238 14.33 6.53 5.20
C PHE A 238 14.11 7.40 3.95
N GLN A 239 14.67 8.61 3.88
CA GLN A 239 14.79 9.38 2.64
C GLN A 239 15.70 8.66 1.63
N GLU A 240 16.90 8.24 2.05
CA GLU A 240 17.79 7.47 1.18
C GLU A 240 17.23 6.08 0.86
N THR A 241 16.51 5.46 1.79
CA THR A 241 15.78 4.21 1.55
C THR A 241 14.70 4.38 0.49
N HIS A 242 13.96 5.50 0.50
CA HIS A 242 12.96 5.81 -0.54
C HIS A 242 13.60 5.95 -1.91
N ARG A 243 14.73 6.66 -1.99
CA ARG A 243 15.51 6.86 -3.21
C ARG A 243 15.91 5.52 -3.85
N ILE A 244 16.47 4.59 -3.06
CA ILE A 244 16.94 3.28 -3.56
C ILE A 244 15.81 2.27 -3.74
N THR A 245 14.65 2.45 -3.13
CA THR A 245 13.51 1.54 -3.29
C THR A 245 12.90 1.77 -4.67
N LYS A 246 12.57 0.69 -5.38
CA LYS A 246 11.90 0.77 -6.68
C LYS A 246 10.48 1.30 -6.54
N GLU A 247 9.98 2.01 -7.56
CA GLU A 247 8.58 2.44 -7.65
C GLU A 247 7.60 1.30 -7.30
N GLY A 248 6.60 1.57 -6.47
CA GLY A 248 5.58 0.59 -6.10
C GLY A 248 6.05 -0.54 -5.17
N ARG A 249 7.28 -0.46 -4.64
CA ARG A 249 7.87 -1.44 -3.72
C ARG A 249 7.86 -0.98 -2.27
N PHE A 250 8.15 -1.92 -1.36
CA PHE A 250 7.72 -1.81 0.03
C PHE A 250 8.86 -1.52 1.01
N LEU A 251 8.51 -0.76 2.05
CA LEU A 251 9.27 -0.54 3.28
C LEU A 251 8.42 -1.03 4.46
N ILE A 252 8.95 -1.95 5.25
CA ILE A 252 8.31 -2.44 6.48
C ILE A 252 9.23 -2.07 7.64
N VAL A 253 8.72 -1.27 8.57
CA VAL A 253 9.48 -0.81 9.74
C VAL A 253 8.87 -1.41 11.00
N ASN A 254 9.62 -2.29 11.66
CA ASN A 254 9.22 -2.83 12.96
C ASN A 254 9.68 -1.90 14.10
N THR A 255 8.71 -1.27 14.76
CA THR A 255 8.94 -0.43 15.94
C THR A 255 7.89 -0.67 17.02
N SER A 256 8.14 -0.19 18.24
CA SER A 256 7.16 -0.24 19.32
C SER A 256 7.18 1.04 20.15
N PRO A 257 6.06 1.39 20.82
CA PRO A 257 6.07 2.45 21.81
C PRO A 257 6.97 2.08 23.00
N ILE A 258 7.94 2.93 23.30
CA ILE A 258 8.91 2.71 24.38
C ILE A 258 8.58 3.51 25.63
N ILE A 259 9.10 3.09 26.77
CA ILE A 259 8.95 3.79 28.06
C ILE A 259 10.31 4.29 28.53
N ILE A 260 10.38 5.57 28.84
CA ILE A 260 11.51 6.19 29.54
C ILE A 260 11.18 6.25 31.03
N PRO A 261 11.98 5.58 31.88
CA PRO A 261 11.77 5.63 33.32
C PRO A 261 11.96 7.05 33.84
N ARG A 262 11.23 7.38 34.91
CA ARG A 262 11.42 8.65 35.62
C ARG A 262 12.83 8.74 36.21
N VAL A 263 13.40 9.94 36.23
CA VAL A 263 14.72 10.18 36.85
C VAL A 263 14.66 10.19 38.37
N SER A 264 13.56 10.63 38.97
CA SER A 264 13.36 10.66 40.42
C SER A 264 11.86 10.60 40.77
N ARG A 265 11.54 10.55 42.07
CA ARG A 265 10.15 10.50 42.55
C ARG A 265 9.32 11.74 42.20
N SER A 266 9.95 12.90 41.98
CA SER A 266 9.27 14.13 41.55
C SER A 266 8.95 14.16 40.05
N HIS A 267 9.43 13.17 39.28
CA HIS A 267 9.21 13.10 37.84
C HIS A 267 8.29 11.93 37.47
N SER A 268 7.61 12.06 36.33
CA SER A 268 6.82 10.98 35.71
C SER A 268 7.63 10.24 34.65
N SER A 269 7.33 8.96 34.46
CA SER A 269 7.81 8.21 33.30
C SER A 269 7.13 8.73 32.04
N LYS A 270 7.86 8.79 30.91
CA LYS A 270 7.30 9.16 29.61
C LYS A 270 7.17 7.95 28.70
N ARG A 271 6.17 7.95 27.83
CA ARG A 271 6.00 6.94 26.78
C ARG A 271 6.11 7.62 25.43
N TYR A 272 7.03 7.17 24.59
CA TYR A 272 7.20 7.68 23.22
C TYR A 272 6.58 6.70 22.24
N GLY A 273 5.79 7.23 21.30
CA GLY A 273 5.05 6.44 20.33
C GLY A 273 5.80 6.31 19.02
N ILE A 274 7.02 5.72 19.03
CA ILE A 274 7.91 5.65 17.85
C ILE A 274 7.19 5.36 16.53
N PRO A 275 6.33 4.33 16.40
CA PRO A 275 5.65 4.03 15.14
C PRO A 275 4.81 5.21 14.62
N PHE A 276 4.15 5.94 15.52
CA PHE A 276 3.25 7.03 15.22
C PHE A 276 3.99 8.34 14.98
N ASP A 277 5.05 8.60 15.75
CA ASP A 277 5.88 9.80 15.62
C ASP A 277 6.74 9.76 14.33
N LEU A 278 7.11 8.56 13.87
CA LEU A 278 7.86 8.35 12.62
C LEU A 278 6.96 8.44 11.37
N HIS A 279 5.70 8.02 11.46
CA HIS A 279 4.74 8.02 10.35
C HIS A 279 4.69 9.32 9.53
N PRO A 280 4.56 10.53 10.12
CA PRO A 280 4.48 11.77 9.34
C PRO A 280 5.76 12.07 8.54
N TYR A 281 6.94 11.67 9.03
CA TYR A 281 8.19 11.81 8.27
C TYR A 281 8.17 10.92 7.03
N LEU A 282 7.77 9.65 7.18
CA LEU A 282 7.68 8.71 6.07
C LEU A 282 6.68 9.18 5.00
N VAL A 283 5.48 9.61 5.39
CA VAL A 283 4.48 10.12 4.44
C VAL A 283 5.00 11.36 3.71
N LYS A 284 5.65 12.30 4.43
CA LYS A 284 6.28 13.48 3.83
C LYS A 284 7.36 13.12 2.80
N ASN A 285 8.09 12.03 3.01
CA ASN A 285 9.13 11.55 2.10
C ASN A 285 8.57 10.83 0.85
N GLY A 286 7.24 10.75 0.69
CA GLY A 286 6.60 10.12 -0.46
C GLY A 286 6.38 8.61 -0.29
N TRP A 287 6.32 8.13 0.96
CA TRP A 287 5.81 6.80 1.28
C TRP A 287 4.29 6.83 1.44
N GLU A 288 3.60 5.89 0.82
CA GLU A 288 2.18 5.62 1.07
C GLU A 288 2.07 4.62 2.22
N PHE A 289 1.30 4.98 3.24
CA PHE A 289 0.93 4.04 4.29
C PHE A 289 -0.10 3.04 3.76
N ILE A 290 0.21 1.74 3.85
CA ILE A 290 -0.62 0.67 3.32
C ILE A 290 -1.36 -0.05 4.44
N ASP A 291 -0.65 -0.41 5.52
CA ASP A 291 -1.21 -1.19 6.61
C ASP A 291 -0.36 -1.07 7.89
N ASP A 292 -0.96 -1.40 9.04
CA ASP A 292 -0.27 -1.66 10.30
C ASP A 292 -0.48 -3.10 10.75
N ILE A 293 0.60 -3.88 10.69
CA ILE A 293 0.59 -5.25 11.19
C ILE A 293 1.02 -5.24 12.66
N ILE A 294 0.19 -5.83 13.53
CA ILE A 294 0.44 -5.95 14.96
C ILE A 294 1.12 -7.29 15.22
N TRP A 295 2.39 -7.25 15.62
CA TRP A 295 3.07 -8.41 16.17
C TRP A 295 2.67 -8.58 17.64
N LEU A 296 1.85 -9.58 17.91
CA LEU A 296 1.38 -9.94 19.24
C LEU A 296 2.29 -11.02 19.85
N LYS A 297 2.97 -10.65 20.93
CA LYS A 297 3.84 -11.55 21.72
C LYS A 297 3.06 -12.17 22.88
N PRO A 298 3.46 -13.35 23.37
CA PRO A 298 2.92 -13.89 24.62
C PRO A 298 3.12 -12.92 25.78
N GLU A 299 2.16 -12.83 26.70
CA GLU A 299 2.27 -11.94 27.86
C GLU A 299 3.47 -12.29 28.75
N ALA A 300 3.80 -13.58 28.85
CA ALA A 300 4.94 -14.07 29.64
C ALA A 300 6.29 -13.56 29.12
N SER A 301 6.38 -13.09 27.87
CA SER A 301 7.64 -12.63 27.27
C SER A 301 7.90 -11.13 27.43
N VAL A 302 7.06 -10.40 28.17
CA VAL A 302 7.19 -8.94 28.35
C VAL A 302 7.27 -8.55 29.82
N LYS A 303 7.80 -7.35 30.10
CA LYS A 303 7.93 -6.84 31.46
C LYS A 303 6.55 -6.68 32.13
N ASN A 304 6.39 -7.24 33.33
CA ASN A 304 5.19 -7.07 34.13
C ASN A 304 5.07 -5.63 34.65
N ARG A 305 4.06 -4.91 34.16
CA ARG A 305 3.68 -3.54 34.54
C ARG A 305 2.38 -3.49 35.31
N ILE A 306 1.57 -4.54 35.24
CA ILE A 306 0.23 -4.59 35.81
C ILE A 306 0.23 -5.02 37.29
N GLY A 307 1.33 -5.61 37.78
CA GLY A 307 1.42 -6.17 39.13
C GLY A 307 0.97 -5.25 40.27
N GLY A 308 1.37 -3.97 40.26
CA GLY A 308 0.91 -3.01 41.28
C GLY A 308 -0.61 -2.78 41.25
N PHE A 309 -1.18 -2.66 40.05
CA PHE A 309 -2.62 -2.51 39.87
C PHE A 309 -3.40 -3.75 40.34
N MET A 310 -2.88 -4.96 40.11
CA MET A 310 -3.51 -6.18 40.60
C MET A 310 -3.65 -6.20 42.12
N GLN A 311 -2.69 -5.60 42.84
CA GLN A 311 -2.71 -5.52 44.30
C GLN A 311 -3.72 -4.50 44.82
N HIS A 312 -3.66 -3.25 44.33
CA HIS A 312 -4.41 -2.15 44.94
C HIS A 312 -5.69 -1.76 44.19
N ARG A 313 -5.81 -2.09 42.89
CA ARG A 313 -6.95 -1.77 42.00
C ARG A 313 -7.42 -0.31 41.92
N LYS A 314 -6.64 0.62 42.48
CA LYS A 314 -6.89 2.06 42.44
C LYS A 314 -6.98 2.59 40.99
N PRO A 315 -8.02 3.38 40.65
CA PRO A 315 -8.08 4.14 39.40
C PRO A 315 -6.82 4.98 39.16
N LEU A 316 -6.55 5.33 37.88
CA LEU A 316 -5.35 6.05 37.41
C LEU A 316 -4.03 5.26 37.47
N ALA A 317 -3.97 4.14 38.18
CA ALA A 317 -2.77 3.31 38.28
C ALA A 317 -2.77 2.10 37.31
N TYR A 318 -3.79 1.95 36.46
CA TYR A 318 -3.86 0.89 35.45
C TYR A 318 -2.77 1.05 34.39
N LYS A 319 -1.83 0.10 34.33
CA LYS A 319 -0.72 0.07 33.37
C LYS A 319 -0.54 -1.36 32.84
N PRO A 320 -1.18 -1.72 31.72
CA PRO A 320 -1.11 -3.08 31.19
C PRO A 320 0.28 -3.45 30.68
N ASN A 321 0.52 -4.75 30.58
CA ASN A 321 1.70 -5.31 29.93
C ASN A 321 1.68 -4.97 28.44
N SER A 322 2.79 -4.44 27.91
CA SER A 322 2.87 -4.05 26.49
C SER A 322 3.30 -5.27 25.66
N VAL A 323 2.33 -6.01 25.15
CA VAL A 323 2.53 -7.27 24.41
C VAL A 323 2.64 -7.10 22.89
N THR A 324 2.54 -5.88 22.38
CA THR A 324 2.50 -5.61 20.94
C THR A 324 3.70 -4.82 20.44
N GLU A 325 4.10 -5.11 19.20
CA GLU A 325 4.92 -4.25 18.36
C GLU A 325 4.22 -4.02 17.01
N TYR A 326 4.63 -2.99 16.30
CA TYR A 326 4.04 -2.60 15.02
C TYR A 326 5.02 -2.86 13.90
N LEU A 327 4.55 -3.47 12.83
CA LEU A 327 5.18 -3.53 11.53
C LEU A 327 4.40 -2.55 10.64
N MET A 328 4.90 -1.33 10.56
CA MET A 328 4.28 -0.30 9.74
C MET A 328 4.64 -0.56 8.27
N VAL A 329 3.64 -0.80 7.43
CA VAL A 329 3.79 -1.19 6.02
C VAL A 329 3.61 0.04 5.14
N TYR A 330 4.67 0.36 4.39
CA TYR A 330 4.70 1.46 3.46
C TYR A 330 5.04 0.99 2.06
N ARG A 331 4.58 1.74 1.07
CA ARG A 331 4.90 1.55 -0.35
C ARG A 331 5.42 2.84 -0.96
N LYS A 332 6.46 2.77 -1.77
CA LYS A 332 6.89 3.92 -2.58
C LYS A 332 5.79 4.24 -3.58
N SER A 333 5.31 5.50 -3.59
CA SER A 333 4.18 5.92 -4.42
C SER A 333 4.29 5.47 -5.87
N THR A 334 3.15 5.05 -6.43
CA THR A 334 3.02 4.66 -7.84
C THR A 334 1.59 4.88 -8.31
N GLU A 335 1.45 5.33 -9.55
CA GLU A 335 0.15 5.44 -10.23
C GLU A 335 -0.24 4.15 -10.99
N LYS A 336 0.69 3.19 -11.03
CA LYS A 336 0.54 1.92 -11.74
C LYS A 336 -0.22 0.93 -10.87
N LEU A 337 -1.02 0.10 -11.53
CA LEU A 337 -1.77 -0.96 -10.86
C LEU A 337 -0.81 -2.07 -10.39
N LEU A 338 -1.25 -2.84 -9.40
CA LEU A 338 -0.46 -3.95 -8.85
C LEU A 338 0.01 -4.93 -9.94
N ASP A 339 -0.85 -5.24 -10.91
CA ASP A 339 -0.53 -6.11 -12.04
C ASP A 339 0.72 -5.69 -12.83
N TRP A 340 1.06 -4.40 -12.88
CA TRP A 340 2.28 -3.95 -13.53
C TRP A 340 3.54 -4.50 -12.84
N ASN A 341 3.55 -4.50 -11.50
CA ASN A 341 4.63 -5.10 -10.73
C ASN A 341 4.71 -6.61 -11.00
N ILE A 342 3.56 -7.31 -11.00
CA ILE A 342 3.50 -8.76 -11.21
C ILE A 342 3.99 -9.15 -12.60
N ARG A 343 3.58 -8.42 -13.64
CA ARG A 343 3.99 -8.66 -15.04
C ARG A 343 5.48 -8.36 -15.31
N SER A 344 6.19 -7.81 -14.34
CA SER A 344 7.65 -7.62 -14.45
C SER A 344 8.43 -8.92 -14.23
N TYR A 345 7.77 -10.01 -13.82
CA TYR A 345 8.36 -11.32 -13.56
C TYR A 345 7.92 -12.35 -14.60
N ASP A 346 8.76 -13.34 -14.84
CA ASP A 346 8.39 -14.52 -15.61
C ASP A 346 7.40 -15.40 -14.82
N THR A 347 6.65 -16.24 -15.55
CA THR A 347 5.61 -17.09 -14.96
C THR A 347 6.15 -18.03 -13.88
N ASN A 348 7.36 -18.58 -14.04
CA ASN A 348 7.91 -19.51 -13.07
C ASN A 348 8.24 -18.79 -11.75
N THR A 349 8.84 -17.61 -11.81
CA THR A 349 9.09 -16.78 -10.62
C THR A 349 7.79 -16.42 -9.89
N VAL A 350 6.73 -16.07 -10.62
CA VAL A 350 5.42 -15.77 -10.02
C VAL A 350 4.85 -17.00 -9.30
N GLU A 351 4.83 -18.16 -9.96
CA GLU A 351 4.30 -19.40 -9.40
C GLU A 351 5.10 -19.87 -8.18
N GLU A 352 6.43 -19.87 -8.25
CA GLU A 352 7.30 -20.26 -7.13
C GLU A 352 7.26 -19.28 -5.95
N SER A 353 6.86 -18.04 -6.18
CA SER A 353 6.76 -17.02 -5.13
C SER A 353 5.43 -17.01 -4.41
N LYS A 354 4.44 -17.81 -4.86
CA LYS A 354 3.13 -17.87 -4.20
C LYS A 354 3.28 -18.21 -2.72
N VAL A 355 2.55 -17.46 -1.90
CA VAL A 355 2.42 -17.76 -0.48
C VAL A 355 1.62 -19.06 -0.35
N ALA A 356 2.15 -20.01 0.41
CA ALA A 356 1.48 -21.28 0.66
C ALA A 356 0.18 -21.10 1.46
N ASP A 357 -0.71 -22.09 1.38
CA ASP A 357 -1.94 -22.14 2.17
C ASP A 357 -1.66 -22.02 3.69
N GLY A 358 -2.67 -21.57 4.44
CA GLY A 358 -2.53 -21.26 5.86
C GLY A 358 -1.87 -19.91 6.13
N TYR A 359 -1.88 -19.01 5.14
CA TYR A 359 -1.45 -17.62 5.31
C TYR A 359 -2.35 -16.85 6.28
N GLU A 360 -1.79 -15.79 6.86
CA GLU A 360 -2.52 -14.90 7.77
C GLU A 360 -3.56 -14.08 7.01
N THR A 361 -4.80 -14.10 7.51
CA THR A 361 -5.92 -13.33 6.96
C THR A 361 -6.19 -12.06 7.75
N THR A 362 -5.47 -11.84 8.86
CA THR A 362 -5.61 -10.66 9.72
C THR A 362 -4.29 -9.92 9.83
N ASN A 363 -4.36 -8.65 10.22
CA ASN A 363 -3.19 -7.84 10.53
C ASN A 363 -2.60 -8.13 11.92
N VAL A 364 -3.08 -9.13 12.67
CA VAL A 364 -2.55 -9.50 13.99
C VAL A 364 -1.78 -10.81 13.89
N TRP A 365 -0.46 -10.74 14.02
CA TRP A 365 0.42 -11.89 13.92
C TRP A 365 0.90 -12.35 15.30
N LYS A 366 0.54 -13.57 15.66
CA LYS A 366 0.96 -14.20 16.92
C LYS A 366 2.26 -14.95 16.69
N ILE A 367 3.37 -14.39 17.16
CA ILE A 367 4.70 -14.95 16.95
C ILE A 367 5.49 -14.82 18.26
N ASP A 368 6.12 -15.89 18.70
CA ASP A 368 6.97 -15.87 19.88
C ASP A 368 8.28 -15.12 19.61
N PRO A 369 8.77 -14.29 20.55
CA PRO A 369 10.06 -13.65 20.42
C PRO A 369 11.21 -14.66 20.48
N CYS A 370 12.34 -14.31 19.87
CA CYS A 370 13.57 -15.08 19.94
C CYS A 370 14.59 -14.38 20.85
N PHE A 371 15.53 -15.14 21.43
CA PHE A 371 16.61 -14.62 22.26
C PHE A 371 17.96 -15.10 21.72
N ASP A 372 18.96 -14.22 21.79
CA ASP A 372 20.35 -14.52 21.43
C ASP A 372 21.30 -13.84 22.42
N LYS A 373 22.41 -14.51 22.71
CA LYS A 373 23.38 -14.08 23.72
C LYS A 373 24.25 -12.91 23.26
N VAL A 374 24.41 -12.74 21.95
CA VAL A 374 25.29 -11.74 21.32
C VAL A 374 24.51 -10.47 20.98
N HIS A 375 23.29 -10.61 20.47
CA HIS A 375 22.41 -9.48 20.14
C HIS A 375 21.09 -9.58 20.91
N SER A 376 20.80 -8.61 21.76
CA SER A 376 19.67 -8.68 22.70
C SER A 376 18.29 -8.48 22.05
N ALA A 377 18.23 -7.88 20.86
CA ALA A 377 17.00 -7.53 20.15
C ALA A 377 16.91 -8.15 18.74
N ILE A 378 16.95 -9.48 18.63
CA ILE A 378 16.86 -10.15 17.32
C ILE A 378 15.40 -10.42 16.92
N PHE A 379 15.09 -10.21 15.64
CA PHE A 379 13.88 -10.71 15.00
C PHE A 379 13.69 -12.24 15.11
N PRO A 380 12.48 -12.74 15.42
CA PRO A 380 12.14 -14.13 15.13
C PRO A 380 12.27 -14.41 13.63
N VAL A 381 12.88 -15.55 13.27
CA VAL A 381 13.00 -15.97 11.86
C VAL A 381 11.63 -16.07 11.20
N GLU A 382 10.60 -16.51 11.93
CA GLU A 382 9.23 -16.60 11.44
C GLU A 382 8.66 -15.23 11.05
N LEU A 383 8.94 -14.17 11.82
CA LEU A 383 8.52 -12.81 11.48
C LEU A 383 9.19 -12.33 10.19
N CYS A 384 10.51 -12.50 10.08
CA CYS A 384 11.25 -12.18 8.85
C CYS A 384 10.71 -12.96 7.65
N LYS A 385 10.49 -14.26 7.83
CA LYS A 385 10.03 -15.15 6.77
C LYS A 385 8.69 -14.66 6.21
N ARG A 386 7.74 -14.35 7.09
CA ARG A 386 6.41 -13.88 6.71
C ARG A 386 6.47 -12.58 5.92
N VAL A 387 7.20 -11.57 6.41
CA VAL A 387 7.38 -10.29 5.71
C VAL A 387 8.01 -10.50 4.33
N ILE A 388 9.10 -11.27 4.25
CA ILE A 388 9.81 -11.51 2.99
C ILE A 388 8.92 -12.23 1.98
N GLN A 389 8.16 -13.24 2.41
CA GLN A 389 7.26 -13.97 1.51
C GLN A 389 6.10 -13.11 1.01
N TYR A 390 5.55 -12.22 1.84
CA TYR A 390 4.34 -11.46 1.49
C TYR A 390 4.64 -10.23 0.63
N TYR A 391 5.85 -9.66 0.76
CA TYR A 391 6.21 -8.38 0.14
C TYR A 391 7.37 -8.48 -0.86
N SER A 392 7.81 -9.68 -1.24
CA SER A 392 8.83 -9.87 -2.28
C SER A 392 8.71 -11.18 -3.06
N TYR A 393 9.15 -11.16 -4.32
CA TYR A 393 9.29 -12.34 -5.16
C TYR A 393 10.63 -13.03 -4.94
N LYS A 394 10.75 -14.31 -5.30
CA LYS A 394 12.05 -14.97 -5.38
C LYS A 394 12.99 -14.19 -6.31
N GLY A 395 14.27 -14.11 -5.94
CA GLY A 395 15.26 -13.31 -6.66
C GLY A 395 15.27 -11.82 -6.33
N ASP A 396 14.24 -11.27 -5.68
CA ASP A 396 14.20 -9.87 -5.25
C ASP A 396 15.32 -9.54 -4.25
N LEU A 397 15.74 -8.27 -4.24
CA LEU A 397 16.71 -7.75 -3.29
C LEU A 397 16.02 -7.18 -2.04
N VAL A 398 16.29 -7.81 -0.90
CA VAL A 398 15.85 -7.38 0.43
C VAL A 398 16.94 -6.55 1.12
N PHE A 399 16.60 -5.35 1.56
CA PHE A 399 17.50 -4.43 2.26
C PHE A 399 17.18 -4.38 3.75
N ASP A 400 18.21 -4.37 4.58
CA ASP A 400 18.13 -4.01 6.00
C ASP A 400 19.20 -2.96 6.34
N PRO A 401 18.81 -1.70 6.61
CA PRO A 401 19.73 -0.64 7.04
C PRO A 401 20.36 -0.88 8.42
N PHE A 402 19.77 -1.75 9.25
CA PHE A 402 20.18 -2.01 10.62
C PHE A 402 20.36 -3.52 10.83
N GLY A 403 21.32 -4.10 10.12
CA GLY A 403 21.46 -5.54 9.92
C GLY A 403 21.59 -6.37 11.21
N GLY A 404 22.13 -5.79 12.28
CA GLY A 404 22.33 -6.42 13.58
C GLY A 404 23.00 -7.78 13.44
N SER A 405 22.36 -8.81 13.97
CA SER A 405 22.85 -10.19 13.86
C SER A 405 22.71 -10.83 12.47
N GLY A 406 22.11 -10.16 11.48
CA GLY A 406 21.96 -10.64 10.09
C GLY A 406 20.76 -11.56 9.83
N THR A 407 19.75 -11.56 10.70
CA THR A 407 18.58 -12.46 10.57
C THR A 407 17.79 -12.23 9.29
N VAL A 408 17.58 -10.97 8.88
CA VAL A 408 16.87 -10.63 7.64
C VAL A 408 17.59 -11.23 6.44
N GLY A 409 18.91 -11.01 6.31
CA GLY A 409 19.69 -11.53 5.18
C GLY A 409 19.75 -13.06 5.13
N ARG A 410 19.92 -13.74 6.29
CA ARG A 410 19.87 -15.22 6.34
C ARG A 410 18.52 -15.77 5.91
N THR A 411 17.44 -15.14 6.37
CA THR A 411 16.07 -15.56 6.05
C THR A 411 15.76 -15.30 4.58
N ALA A 412 16.15 -14.14 4.03
CA ALA A 412 16.02 -13.82 2.62
C ALA A 412 16.74 -14.86 1.75
N LYS A 413 18.00 -15.17 2.07
CA LYS A 413 18.77 -16.20 1.35
C LYS A 413 18.10 -17.58 1.41
N ALA A 414 17.60 -17.99 2.57
CA ALA A 414 16.92 -19.28 2.75
C ALA A 414 15.60 -19.38 1.98
N LEU A 415 15.01 -18.25 1.60
CA LEU A 415 13.78 -18.15 0.81
C LEU A 415 14.07 -17.83 -0.67
N ASP A 416 15.28 -18.05 -1.16
CA ASP A 416 15.69 -17.74 -2.54
C ASP A 416 15.63 -16.26 -2.94
N ARG A 417 15.64 -15.34 -1.96
CA ARG A 417 15.80 -13.89 -2.18
C ARG A 417 17.27 -13.49 -2.08
N LEU A 418 17.61 -12.36 -2.66
CA LEU A 418 18.89 -11.69 -2.50
C LEU A 418 18.81 -10.72 -1.32
N PHE A 419 19.94 -10.36 -0.73
CA PHE A 419 19.96 -9.34 0.31
C PHE A 419 21.14 -8.37 0.22
N PHE A 420 20.93 -7.19 0.79
CA PHE A 420 21.95 -6.19 1.09
C PHE A 420 21.74 -5.71 2.53
N LEU A 421 22.76 -5.81 3.39
CA LEU A 421 22.69 -5.33 4.78
C LEU A 421 23.80 -4.31 5.04
N THR A 422 23.50 -3.35 5.91
CA THR A 422 24.50 -2.48 6.53
C THR A 422 24.50 -2.71 8.04
N GLU A 423 25.68 -2.75 8.65
CA GLU A 423 25.83 -2.87 10.09
C GLU A 423 27.05 -2.07 10.53
N GLN A 424 26.86 -1.13 11.44
CA GLN A 424 27.92 -0.24 11.89
C GLN A 424 28.83 -0.92 12.91
N GLU A 425 28.27 -1.68 13.85
CA GLU A 425 29.00 -2.26 14.97
C GLU A 425 29.84 -3.47 14.52
N PRO A 426 31.19 -3.40 14.59
CA PRO A 426 32.06 -4.47 14.12
C PRO A 426 31.76 -5.82 14.78
N LYS A 427 31.40 -5.82 16.07
CA LYS A 427 31.02 -7.01 16.83
C LYS A 427 29.90 -7.82 16.14
N TYR A 428 28.89 -7.13 15.61
CA TYR A 428 27.77 -7.78 14.93
C TYR A 428 28.12 -8.24 13.53
N PHE A 429 28.93 -7.45 12.83
CA PHE A 429 29.50 -7.83 11.56
C PHE A 429 30.35 -9.12 11.65
N GLU A 430 31.26 -9.19 12.62
CA GLU A 430 32.09 -10.38 12.90
C GLU A 430 31.23 -11.58 13.32
N TYR A 431 30.18 -11.34 14.11
CA TYR A 431 29.23 -12.39 14.46
C TYR A 431 28.56 -12.96 13.20
N MET A 432 28.10 -12.12 12.26
CA MET A 432 27.54 -12.58 10.99
C MET A 432 28.55 -13.39 10.17
N GLN A 433 29.81 -12.96 10.12
CA GLN A 433 30.89 -13.69 9.44
C GLN A 433 31.09 -15.08 10.04
N SER A 434 31.10 -15.19 11.37
CA SER A 434 31.28 -16.47 12.08
C SER A 434 30.18 -17.50 11.78
N LYS A 435 28.99 -17.05 11.37
CA LYS A 435 27.86 -17.91 11.02
C LYS A 435 27.87 -18.37 9.56
N GLN A 436 28.83 -17.91 8.76
CA GLN A 436 29.00 -18.39 7.40
C GLN A 436 29.50 -19.84 7.44
N LYS A 437 28.69 -20.79 6.99
CA LYS A 437 29.13 -22.18 6.86
C LYS A 437 30.23 -22.28 5.81
N GLU A 438 31.32 -22.97 6.14
CA GLU A 438 32.33 -23.37 5.17
C GLU A 438 31.73 -24.45 4.26
N GLN A 439 31.61 -24.12 2.97
CA GLN A 439 31.31 -25.04 1.86
C GLN A 439 30.05 -25.91 2.01
N SER A 440 28.95 -25.43 1.45
CA SER A 440 27.85 -26.29 1.00
C SER A 440 28.27 -26.98 -0.31
N ILE A 441 28.01 -28.28 -0.45
CA ILE A 441 28.23 -29.05 -1.70
C ILE A 441 27.35 -28.50 -2.83
N PHE A 442 26.27 -27.79 -2.48
CA PHE A 442 25.38 -27.12 -3.42
C PHE A 442 25.93 -25.76 -3.85
N LYS A 443 25.58 -25.29 -5.06
CA LYS A 443 25.86 -23.94 -5.57
C LYS A 443 25.09 -22.87 -4.75
N GLU A 444 25.42 -22.71 -3.49
CA GLU A 444 24.86 -21.66 -2.66
C GLU A 444 25.43 -20.31 -3.06
N ARG A 445 24.56 -19.30 -3.15
CA ARG A 445 24.99 -17.90 -3.31
C ARG A 445 25.80 -17.50 -2.07
N ARG A 446 27.11 -17.31 -2.23
CA ARG A 446 28.03 -16.96 -1.13
C ARG A 446 27.78 -15.53 -0.66
N THR A 447 27.59 -15.35 0.65
CA THR A 447 27.56 -14.02 1.28
C THR A 447 28.94 -13.39 1.24
N LYS A 448 29.03 -12.11 0.88
CA LYS A 448 30.27 -11.33 0.93
C LYS A 448 30.15 -10.28 2.02
N PHE A 449 31.20 -10.19 2.81
CA PHE A 449 31.37 -9.25 3.90
C PHE A 449 32.41 -8.23 3.49
N LEU A 450 32.03 -6.95 3.44
CA LEU A 450 32.85 -5.89 2.88
C LEU A 450 33.01 -4.75 3.88
N THR A 451 34.19 -4.13 3.90
CA THR A 451 34.34 -2.78 4.46
C THR A 451 33.70 -1.75 3.54
N LEU A 452 33.46 -0.53 4.03
CA LEU A 452 32.96 0.58 3.21
C LEU A 452 33.81 0.80 1.95
N GLU A 453 35.14 0.76 2.10
CA GLU A 453 36.07 0.99 0.98
C GLU A 453 35.96 -0.11 -0.08
N GLN A 454 35.90 -1.37 0.36
CA GLN A 454 35.71 -2.50 -0.56
C GLN A 454 34.36 -2.41 -1.29
N PHE A 455 33.30 -1.99 -0.58
CA PHE A 455 31.98 -1.78 -1.18
C PHE A 455 32.00 -0.65 -2.21
N ARG A 456 32.63 0.49 -1.88
CA ARG A 456 32.84 1.62 -2.79
C ARG A 456 33.55 1.20 -4.07
N CYS A 457 34.69 0.50 -3.97
CA CYS A 457 35.43 0.02 -5.14
C CYS A 457 34.58 -0.94 -6.01
N ARG A 458 33.77 -1.79 -5.37
CA ARG A 458 32.89 -2.75 -6.06
C ARG A 458 31.72 -2.07 -6.78
N SER A 459 31.15 -1.01 -6.18
CA SER A 459 30.13 -0.18 -6.81
C SER A 459 30.71 0.54 -8.03
N ALA A 460 31.86 1.23 -7.88
CA ALA A 460 32.49 2.00 -8.96
C ALA A 460 32.79 1.16 -10.22
N LYS A 461 33.25 -0.08 -10.05
CA LYS A 461 33.54 -1.01 -11.15
C LYS A 461 32.31 -1.37 -12.00
N ASN A 462 31.09 -1.26 -11.45
CA ASN A 462 29.85 -1.56 -12.19
C ASN A 462 29.27 -0.35 -12.93
N PHE A 463 29.71 0.88 -12.63
CA PHE A 463 29.22 2.11 -13.28
C PHE A 463 30.14 2.69 -14.36
N GLY A 464 31.17 1.94 -14.78
CA GLY A 464 32.08 2.37 -15.86
C GLY A 464 32.87 3.66 -15.57
N ARG A 465 32.88 4.16 -14.32
CA ARG A 465 33.72 5.30 -13.94
C ARG A 465 35.15 4.82 -13.71
N ILE A 466 36.05 5.43 -14.46
CA ILE A 466 37.49 5.19 -14.55
C ILE A 466 38.13 5.01 -13.16
N VAL A 467 38.97 3.98 -13.10
CA VAL A 467 39.90 3.63 -12.03
C VAL A 467 40.72 4.84 -11.60
N LEU A 468 40.55 5.29 -10.35
CA LEU A 468 41.66 5.88 -9.60
C LEU A 468 42.31 4.76 -8.80
N LYS A 469 43.62 4.61 -9.01
CA LYS A 469 44.50 3.59 -8.44
C LYS A 469 44.23 3.37 -6.94
N CYS A 470 43.62 2.26 -6.57
CA CYS A 470 43.82 1.65 -5.26
C CYS A 470 45.06 0.77 -5.35
N THR A 471 46.20 1.30 -4.92
CA THR A 471 47.40 0.52 -4.62
C THR A 471 47.09 -0.30 -3.36
N ILE A 472 46.78 -1.58 -3.52
CA ILE A 472 46.72 -2.52 -2.40
C ILE A 472 48.16 -2.97 -2.16
N ASN A 473 48.79 -2.44 -1.13
CA ASN A 473 49.97 -3.07 -0.55
C ASN A 473 49.47 -4.24 0.31
N TYR A 474 49.80 -5.46 -0.10
CA TYR A 474 49.74 -6.63 0.76
C TYR A 474 50.98 -6.60 1.67
N TYR A 475 50.75 -6.46 2.98
CA TYR A 475 51.64 -6.97 4.01
C TYR A 475 50.79 -7.76 5.00
#